data_AF-A0A941Z2B1-F1
#
_entry.id   AF-A0A941Z2B1-F1
#
_cell.length_a   1.000
_cell.length_b   1.000
_cell.length_c   1.000
_cell.angle_alpha   90.00
_cell.angle_beta   90.00
_cell.angle_gamma   90.00
#
_symmetry.space_group_name_H-M   'P 1'
#
loop_
_entity.id
_entity.type
_entity.pdbx_description
1 polymer ?
#
loop_
_entity_poly.entity_id
_entity_poly.type
_entity_poly.pdbx_seq_one_letter_code
_entity_poly.pdbx_strand_id
1 'polypeptide(L)' 'RDAVRSAMAGVNAGVVGILLSALYDPVWTSAILSRADFGLGLAAFGLLVYGKVSPVLVVALGALGGWVL' A
#
# COMPACT_ATOMS: atom_id res chain seq x y z
N ARG A 1 -14.03 -10.01 32.51
CA ARG A 1 -13.71 -8.80 31.71
C ARG A 1 -12.45 -9.03 30.87
N ASP A 2 -11.52 -9.87 31.32
CA ASP A 2 -10.25 -10.14 30.62
C ASP A 2 -10.42 -11.01 29.36
N ALA A 3 -11.34 -11.98 29.39
CA ALA A 3 -11.68 -12.80 28.23
C ALA A 3 -12.14 -11.97 27.02
N VAL A 4 -12.97 -10.95 27.24
CA VAL A 4 -13.46 -10.05 26.18
C VAL A 4 -12.31 -9.20 25.62
N ARG A 5 -11.41 -8.70 26.48
CA ARG A 5 -10.22 -7.94 26.03
C ARG A 5 -9.28 -8.81 25.20
N SER A 6 -9.05 -10.05 25.63
CA SER A 6 -8.22 -11.00 24.88
C SER A 6 -8.83 -11.37 23.53
N ALA A 7 -10.16 -11.54 23.47
CA ALA A 7 -10.87 -11.77 22.22
C ALA A 7 -10.73 -10.57 21.27
N MET A 8 -10.89 -9.33 21.77
CA MET A 8 -10.71 -8.11 20.95
C MET A 8 -9.27 -7.97 20.44
N ALA A 9 -8.27 -8.30 21.25
CA ALA A 9 -6.87 -8.33 20.81
C ALA A 9 -6.63 -9.36 19.70
N GLY A 10 -7.22 -10.55 19.81
CA GLY A 10 -7.18 -11.59 18.78
C GLY A 10 -7.83 -11.16 17.47
N VAL A 11 -8.98 -10.48 17.53
CA VAL A 11 -9.66 -9.92 16.35
C VAL A 11 -8.78 -8.90 15.64
N ASN A 12 -8.19 -7.95 16.37
CA ASN A 12 -7.30 -6.94 15.80
C ASN A 12 -6.07 -7.57 15.14
N ALA A 13 -5.47 -8.59 15.77
CA ALA A 13 -4.35 -9.34 15.20
C ALA A 13 -4.75 -10.08 13.91
N GLY A 14 -5.94 -10.66 13.87
CA GLY A 14 -6.49 -11.29 12.66
C GLY A 14 -6.67 -10.29 11.50
N VAL A 15 -7.23 -9.11 11.77
CA VAL A 15 -7.42 -8.07 10.75
C VAL A 15 -6.08 -7.59 10.20
N VAL A 16 -5.13 -7.27 11.07
CA VAL A 16 -3.79 -6.84 10.63
C VAL A 16 -3.09 -7.95 9.85
N GLY A 17 -3.24 -9.22 10.26
CA GLY A 17 -2.72 -10.37 9.52
C GLY A 17 -3.28 -10.47 8.10
N ILE A 18 -4.59 -10.27 7.92
CA ILE A 18 -5.23 -10.26 6.60
C ILE A 18 -4.78 -9.05 5.77
N LEU A 19 -4.66 -7.87 6.38
CA LEU A 19 -4.18 -6.66 5.68
C LEU A 19 -2.72 -6.80 5.24
N LEU A 20 -1.86 -7.36 6.08
CA LEU A 20 -0.46 -7.64 5.75
C LEU A 20 -0.34 -8.70 4.65
N SER A 21 -1.16 -9.75 4.72
CA SER A 21 -1.27 -10.76 3.66
C SER A 21 -1.62 -10.10 2.33
N ALA A 22 -2.70 -9.30 2.31
CA ALA A 22 -3.15 -8.60 1.11
C ALA A 22 -2.13 -7.57 0.60
N LEU A 23 -1.39 -6.91 1.51
CA LEU A 23 -0.33 -5.99 1.15
C LEU A 23 0.81 -6.70 0.44
N TYR A 24 1.20 -7.90 0.90
CA TYR A 24 2.23 -8.70 0.22
C TYR A 24 1.69 -9.28 -1.10
N ASP A 25 0.57 -9.99 -1.04
CA ASP A 25 -0.07 -10.62 -2.19
C ASP A 25 -1.60 -10.38 -2.12
N PRO A 26 -2.20 -9.62 -3.05
CA PRO A 26 -1.69 -9.26 -4.36
C PRO A 26 -1.06 -7.86 -4.47
N VAL A 27 -1.20 -6.97 -3.49
CA VAL A 27 -0.94 -5.53 -3.74
C VAL A 27 0.52 -5.28 -4.13
N TRP A 28 1.48 -5.82 -3.39
CA TRP A 28 2.90 -5.65 -3.73
C TRP A 28 3.31 -6.49 -4.94
N THR A 29 2.96 -7.77 -4.94
CA THR A 29 3.32 -8.74 -6.00
C THR A 29 2.75 -8.38 -7.37
N SER A 30 1.55 -7.78 -7.43
CA SER A 30 0.92 -7.37 -8.71
C SER A 30 1.32 -5.95 -9.15
N ALA A 31 1.69 -5.07 -8.23
CA ALA A 31 2.05 -3.69 -8.57
C ALA A 31 3.52 -3.51 -8.94
N ILE A 32 4.43 -4.33 -8.40
CA ILE A 32 5.89 -4.18 -8.62
C ILE A 32 6.43 -5.42 -9.31
N LEU A 33 6.47 -5.38 -10.64
CA LEU A 33 6.95 -6.45 -11.50
C LEU A 33 8.40 -6.21 -11.94
N SER A 34 8.83 -4.94 -11.94
CA SER A 34 10.15 -4.50 -12.38
C SER A 34 10.80 -3.54 -11.37
N ARG A 35 12.11 -3.29 -11.54
CA ARG A 35 12.84 -2.28 -10.76
C ARG A 35 12.32 -0.86 -11.04
N ALA A 36 11.79 -0.62 -12.23
CA ALA A 36 11.24 0.69 -12.61
C ALA A 36 9.94 0.97 -11.87
N ASP A 37 9.06 -0.03 -11.73
CA ASP A 37 7.79 0.05 -10.98
C ASP A 37 8.04 0.41 -9.52
N PHE A 38 9.08 -0.17 -8.92
CA PHE A 38 9.52 0.17 -7.57
C PHE A 38 9.93 1.65 -7.45
N GLY A 39 10.70 2.15 -8.42
CA GLY A 39 11.08 3.56 -8.47
C GLY A 39 9.88 4.49 -8.62
N LEU A 40 8.89 4.11 -9.44
CA LEU A 40 7.65 4.84 -9.64
C LEU A 40 6.81 4.88 -8.36
N GLY A 41 6.68 3.74 -7.66
CA GLY A 41 6.01 3.64 -6.37
C GLY A 41 6.68 4.53 -5.30
N LEU A 42 8.01 4.54 -5.25
CA LEU A 42 8.76 5.39 -4.31
C LEU A 42 8.58 6.88 -4.63
N ALA A 43 8.58 7.26 -5.91
CA ALA A 43 8.32 8.63 -6.34
C ALA A 43 6.90 9.08 -5.98
N ALA A 44 5.89 8.23 -6.23
CA ALA A 44 4.51 8.49 -5.86
C ALA A 44 4.34 8.64 -4.33
N PHE A 45 4.99 7.77 -3.56
CA PHE A 45 5.03 7.88 -2.09
C PHE A 45 5.67 9.20 -1.64
N GLY A 46 6.81 9.58 -2.23
CA GLY A 46 7.48 10.85 -1.94
C GLY A 46 6.62 12.07 -2.28
N LEU A 47 5.90 12.02 -3.40
CA LEU A 47 4.93 13.05 -3.82
C LEU A 47 3.81 13.25 -2.81
N LEU A 48 3.31 12.16 -2.20
CA LEU A 48 2.27 12.23 -1.18
C LEU A 48 2.80 12.70 0.17
N VAL A 49 3.89 12.11 0.65
CA VAL A 49 4.42 12.34 2.00
C VAL A 49 5.14 13.67 2.12
N TYR A 50 6.02 13.98 1.16
CA TYR A 50 6.86 15.19 1.19
C TYR A 50 6.34 16.27 0.25
N GLY A 51 5.90 15.87 -0.96
CA GLY A 51 5.35 16.80 -1.94
C GLY A 51 3.97 17.34 -1.59
N LYS A 52 3.22 16.64 -0.71
CA LYS A 52 1.83 16.95 -0.34
C LYS A 52 0.92 17.23 -1.55
N VAL A 53 1.22 16.57 -2.67
CA VAL A 53 0.46 16.72 -3.92
C VAL A 53 -0.90 16.03 -3.75
N SER A 54 -1.94 16.59 -4.39
CA SER A 54 -3.28 15.99 -4.38
C SER A 54 -3.21 14.51 -4.80
N PRO A 55 -3.83 13.58 -4.04
CA PRO A 55 -3.80 12.16 -4.35
C PRO A 55 -4.28 11.84 -5.77
N VAL A 56 -5.25 12.58 -6.28
CA VAL A 56 -5.79 12.40 -7.65
C VAL A 56 -4.71 12.64 -8.70
N LEU A 57 -3.86 13.65 -8.51
CA LEU A 57 -2.77 13.95 -9.45
C LEU A 57 -1.68 12.88 -9.38
N VAL A 58 -1.34 12.40 -8.17
CA VAL A 58 -0.34 11.34 -8.01
C VAL A 58 -0.80 10.04 -8.69
N VAL A 59 -2.09 9.70 -8.56
CA VAL A 59 -2.67 8.54 -9.26
C VAL A 59 -2.63 8.73 -10.77
N ALA A 60 -2.98 9.91 -11.30
CA ALA A 60 -2.92 10.18 -12.73
C ALA A 60 -1.48 10.06 -13.27
N LEU A 61 -0.51 10.63 -12.56
CA LEU A 61 0.91 10.52 -12.92
C LEU A 61 1.42 9.08 -12.82
N GLY A 62 1.03 8.35 -11.77
CA GLY A 62 1.36 6.93 -11.61
C GLY A 62 0.79 6.06 -12.73
N ALA A 63 -0.46 6.30 -13.13
CA ALA A 63 -1.10 5.60 -14.25
C ALA A 63 -0.38 5.89 -15.58
N LEU A 64 -0.03 7.14 -15.85
CA LEU A 64 0.75 7.51 -17.04
C LEU A 64 2.15 6.89 -17.01
N GLY A 65 2.83 6.95 -15.87
CA GLY A 65 4.16 6.36 -15.71
C GLY A 65 4.17 4.86 -15.89
N GLY A 66 3.20 4.14 -15.30
CA GLY A 66 3.07 2.70 -15.44
C GLY A 66 2.59 2.24 -16.82
N TRP A 67 1.96 3.12 -17.61
CA TRP A 67 1.62 2.84 -19.00
C TRP A 67 2.82 2.95 -19.95
N VAL A 68 3.80 3.80 -19.61
CA VAL A 68 4.99 4.06 -20.43
C VAL A 68 6.13 3.08 -20.16
N LEU A 69 6.25 2.57 -18.93
CA LEU A 69 7.27 1.61 -18.51
C LEU A 69 6.88 0.16 -18.85
#